data_AF-A0A0F9Q3U6-F1
#
_entry.id   AF-A0A0F9Q3U6-F1
#
_cell.length_a   1.000
_cell.length_b   1.000
_cell.length_c   1.000
_cell.angle_alpha   90.00
_cell.angle_beta   90.00
_cell.angle_gamma   90.00
#
_symmetry.space_group_name_H-M   'P 1'
#
loop_
_entity.id
_entity.type
_entity.pdbx_description
1 polymer ?
#
loop_
_entity_poly.entity_id
_entity_poly.type
_entity_poly.pdbx_seq_one_letter_code
_entity_poly.pdbx_strand_id
1 'polypeptide(L)'
;MVEYDVIIIGAGSVGVPTALATANDGLRTLVLDSLPSVAQADNKHAIGGIRATHSNVGKALLCKRSIEIFTEWEETYGDDIWWNQGGYTFLAFTKEDEKMLKKTVKLQKSFGLNIDFLNSERIKEFIPGINDKGLLGGTYSPEDGNASPLLSLHSFFRHSKDLGAKYRFNEKIIDIIIKKKRIVGIKTTKAKYKTNVVINAAGAQAKDIGNLIGLDLPVEPESHEAGITEPVKKFFSPMVVDIRLCNDRKFGNSINYYFYQNNEGKIIFCLTPNPSILGTDRRETCSFLPQITKRMVHLLPRLKNIKIRRTWRGLYPMTPDGNPIIGNIDEVEGYINAIGMCGQGFMLGPGVGELLSRLVSQKTTPGDELILNNLTPKGAYFNDEILR
;
A
#
# COMPACT_ATOMS: atom_id res chain seq x y z
N MET A 1 -7.62 33.90 9.06
CA MET A 1 -7.46 32.44 8.87
C MET A 1 -6.15 32.22 8.15
N VAL A 2 -5.33 31.27 8.59
CA VAL A 2 -4.08 30.94 7.88
C VAL A 2 -4.46 30.27 6.56
N GLU A 3 -3.82 30.71 5.47
CA GLU A 3 -4.04 30.19 4.12
C GLU A 3 -2.94 29.20 3.73
N TYR A 4 -3.34 28.14 3.03
CA TYR A 4 -2.47 27.09 2.49
C TYR A 4 -2.88 26.84 1.04
N ASP A 5 -1.92 26.45 0.20
CA ASP A 5 -2.17 26.12 -1.20
C ASP A 5 -2.90 24.78 -1.32
N VAL A 6 -2.56 23.84 -0.42
CA VAL A 6 -3.17 22.52 -0.33
C VAL A 6 -3.28 22.06 1.13
N ILE A 7 -4.41 21.45 1.46
CA ILE A 7 -4.61 20.76 2.75
C ILE A 7 -4.80 19.26 2.49
N ILE A 8 -3.99 18.43 3.13
CA ILE A 8 -4.05 16.96 3.04
C ILE A 8 -4.68 16.43 4.33
N ILE A 9 -5.71 15.59 4.19
CA ILE A 9 -6.38 14.94 5.33
C ILE A 9 -5.83 13.51 5.45
N GLY A 10 -5.06 13.27 6.52
CA GLY A 10 -4.42 11.99 6.83
C GLY A 10 -2.90 12.03 6.71
N ALA A 11 -2.20 11.66 7.78
CA ALA A 11 -0.74 11.59 7.89
C ALA A 11 -0.23 10.13 7.82
N GLY A 12 -0.77 9.38 6.86
CA GLY A 12 -0.42 7.97 6.60
C GLY A 12 0.48 7.79 5.36
N SER A 13 0.49 6.57 4.84
CA SER A 13 1.35 6.13 3.72
C SER A 13 1.18 6.94 2.42
N VAL A 14 0.06 7.63 2.26
CA VAL A 14 -0.23 8.44 1.06
C VAL A 14 -0.04 9.93 1.36
N GLY A 15 -0.65 10.41 2.45
CA GLY A 15 -0.65 11.85 2.75
C GLY A 15 0.71 12.42 3.10
N VAL A 16 1.60 11.66 3.73
CA VAL A 16 2.96 12.16 4.08
C VAL A 16 3.87 12.24 2.85
N PRO A 17 3.96 11.21 1.97
CA PRO A 17 4.68 11.38 0.72
C PRO A 17 4.09 12.49 -0.17
N THR A 18 2.76 12.66 -0.18
CA THR A 18 2.11 13.80 -0.86
C THR A 18 2.56 15.14 -0.28
N ALA A 19 2.70 15.24 1.04
CA ALA A 19 3.18 16.44 1.69
C ALA A 19 4.64 16.75 1.35
N LEU A 20 5.49 15.73 1.22
CA LEU A 20 6.86 15.90 0.74
C LEU A 20 6.88 16.43 -0.68
N ALA A 21 6.16 15.77 -1.60
CA ALA A 21 6.14 16.15 -3.01
C ALA A 21 5.62 17.59 -3.21
N THR A 22 4.50 17.93 -2.56
CA THR A 22 3.93 19.29 -2.65
C THR A 22 4.83 20.36 -2.03
N ALA A 23 5.48 20.08 -0.91
CA ALA A 23 6.44 21.02 -0.31
C ALA A 23 7.69 21.18 -1.18
N ASN A 24 8.16 20.11 -1.82
CA ASN A 24 9.26 20.16 -2.78
C ASN A 24 8.94 21.01 -4.01
N ASP A 25 7.68 21.01 -4.45
CA ASP A 25 7.17 21.90 -5.50
C ASP A 25 6.94 23.35 -5.01
N GLY A 26 7.29 23.66 -3.76
CA GLY A 26 7.19 25.00 -3.18
C GLY A 26 5.79 25.38 -2.69
N LEU A 27 4.85 24.43 -2.63
CA LEU A 27 3.49 24.69 -2.17
C LEU A 27 3.43 24.80 -0.64
N ARG A 28 2.62 25.73 -0.14
CA ARG A 28 2.30 25.84 1.28
C ARG A 28 1.35 24.72 1.68
N THR A 29 1.93 23.60 2.11
CA THR A 29 1.18 22.40 2.49
C THR A 29 0.86 22.33 3.97
N LEU A 30 -0.39 21.97 4.29
CA LEU A 30 -0.82 21.57 5.63
C LEU A 30 -1.35 20.13 5.61
N VAL A 31 -0.86 19.30 6.52
CA VAL A 31 -1.42 17.97 6.81
C VAL A 31 -2.21 18.02 8.12
N LEU A 32 -3.45 17.58 8.07
CA LEU A 32 -4.35 17.45 9.22
C LEU A 32 -4.55 15.97 9.54
N ASP A 33 -4.36 15.59 10.81
CA ASP A 33 -4.67 14.25 11.28
C ASP A 33 -5.35 14.29 12.65
N SER A 34 -6.33 13.41 12.83
CA SER A 34 -7.05 13.25 14.10
C SER A 34 -6.22 12.51 15.17
N LEU A 35 -5.17 11.80 14.76
CA LEU A 35 -4.27 11.03 15.61
C LEU A 35 -3.10 11.87 16.14
N PRO A 36 -2.40 11.41 17.20
CA PRO A 36 -1.40 12.24 17.89
C PRO A 36 -0.08 12.41 17.15
N SER A 37 0.19 11.62 16.11
CA SER A 37 1.41 11.74 15.30
C SER A 37 1.26 11.05 13.95
N VAL A 38 2.28 11.21 13.12
CA VAL A 38 2.40 10.55 11.81
C VAL A 38 2.37 9.02 11.95
N ALA A 39 1.89 8.31 10.92
CA ALA A 39 1.87 6.84 10.85
C ALA A 39 0.95 6.10 11.84
N GLN A 40 0.18 6.80 12.68
CA GLN A 40 -0.50 6.17 13.82
C GLN A 40 -1.69 5.25 13.48
N ALA A 41 -2.24 5.37 12.28
CA ALA A 41 -3.33 4.52 11.79
C ALA A 41 -2.80 3.19 11.23
N ASP A 42 -3.10 2.88 9.97
CA ASP A 42 -2.79 1.57 9.37
C ASP A 42 -1.38 1.47 8.80
N ASN A 43 -0.66 2.59 8.61
CA ASN A 43 0.72 2.54 8.12
C ASN A 43 1.66 1.77 9.07
N LYS A 44 1.57 1.99 10.39
CA LYS A 44 2.36 1.20 11.36
C LYS A 44 2.02 -0.29 11.38
N HIS A 45 0.93 -0.70 10.74
CA HIS A 45 0.52 -2.10 10.60
C HIS A 45 0.87 -2.68 9.23
N ALA A 46 1.34 -1.86 8.28
CA ALA A 46 1.79 -2.34 6.99
C ALA A 46 2.96 -3.31 7.16
N ILE A 47 3.00 -4.36 6.35
CA ILE A 47 4.03 -5.37 6.45
C ILE A 47 5.35 -4.96 5.78
N GLY A 48 5.36 -3.94 4.91
CA GLY A 48 6.60 -3.41 4.30
C GLY A 48 6.95 -3.90 2.90
N GLY A 49 6.12 -4.74 2.28
CA GLY A 49 6.32 -5.16 0.88
C GLY A 49 6.10 -4.03 -0.12
N ILE A 50 6.94 -3.98 -1.15
CA ILE A 50 6.91 -2.99 -2.24
C ILE A 50 7.09 -3.73 -3.57
N ARG A 51 6.13 -3.63 -4.48
CA ARG A 51 6.20 -4.27 -5.80
C ARG A 51 5.52 -3.43 -6.87
N ALA A 52 6.00 -3.52 -8.11
CA ALA A 52 5.34 -2.94 -9.28
C ALA A 52 4.48 -3.94 -10.07
N THR A 53 4.54 -5.23 -9.74
CA THR A 53 3.95 -6.32 -10.53
C THR A 53 2.43 -6.44 -10.35
N HIS A 54 1.70 -5.40 -10.77
CA HIS A 54 0.24 -5.33 -10.79
C HIS A 54 -0.32 -5.62 -12.20
N SER A 55 -1.60 -5.99 -12.28
CA SER A 55 -2.30 -6.20 -13.56
C SER A 55 -2.93 -4.91 -14.12
N ASN A 56 -3.08 -3.89 -13.29
CA ASN A 56 -3.52 -2.56 -13.70
C ASN A 56 -2.29 -1.70 -14.05
N VAL A 57 -2.26 -1.10 -15.24
CA VAL A 57 -1.12 -0.29 -15.71
C VAL A 57 -0.90 0.95 -14.84
N GLY A 58 -1.96 1.60 -14.36
CA GLY A 58 -1.85 2.77 -13.48
C GLY A 58 -1.16 2.42 -12.16
N LYS A 59 -1.55 1.30 -11.53
CA LYS A 59 -0.86 0.79 -10.33
C LYS A 59 0.59 0.41 -10.61
N ALA A 60 0.84 -0.30 -11.71
CA ALA A 60 2.18 -0.73 -12.08
C ALA A 60 3.13 0.46 -12.26
N LEU A 61 2.70 1.52 -12.95
CA LEU A 61 3.51 2.72 -13.18
C LEU A 61 3.75 3.52 -11.89
N LEU A 62 2.73 3.67 -11.04
CA LEU A 62 2.88 4.34 -9.73
C LEU A 62 3.84 3.59 -8.80
N CYS A 63 3.72 2.27 -8.74
CA CYS A 63 4.63 1.45 -7.94
C CYS A 63 6.03 1.41 -8.52
N LYS A 64 6.19 1.41 -9.85
CA LYS A 64 7.50 1.54 -10.50
C LYS A 64 8.20 2.83 -10.06
N ARG A 65 7.49 3.96 -10.12
CA ARG A 65 8.01 5.24 -9.62
C ARG A 65 8.32 5.19 -8.11
N SER A 66 7.48 4.51 -7.33
CA SER A 66 7.73 4.35 -5.90
C SER A 66 8.99 3.53 -5.62
N ILE A 67 9.26 2.46 -6.38
CA ILE A 67 10.48 1.67 -6.28
C ILE A 67 11.72 2.52 -6.59
N GLU A 68 11.66 3.36 -7.63
CA GLU A 68 12.74 4.31 -7.94
C GLU A 68 13.02 5.23 -6.73
N ILE A 69 11.97 5.85 -6.17
CA ILE A 69 12.08 6.71 -4.98
C ILE A 69 12.68 5.97 -3.78
N PHE A 70 12.24 4.74 -3.51
CA PHE A 70 12.79 3.93 -2.41
C PHE A 70 14.26 3.55 -2.64
N THR A 71 14.63 3.26 -3.90
CA THR A 71 15.99 2.87 -4.29
C THR A 71 16.97 4.03 -4.16
N GLU A 72 16.57 5.22 -4.59
CA GLU A 72 17.39 6.43 -4.55
C GLU A 72 17.32 7.15 -3.19
N TRP A 73 16.55 6.64 -2.23
CA TRP A 73 16.21 7.35 -1.00
C TRP A 73 17.44 7.70 -0.14
N GLU A 74 18.31 6.73 0.10
CA GLU A 74 19.50 6.93 0.93
C GLU A 74 20.49 7.90 0.26
N GLU A 75 20.66 7.82 -1.06
CA GLU A 75 21.49 8.75 -1.83
C GLU A 75 20.92 10.18 -1.81
N THR A 76 19.61 10.31 -1.95
CA THR A 76 18.93 11.61 -2.04
C THR A 76 18.83 12.32 -0.69
N TYR A 77 18.52 11.56 0.37
CA TYR A 77 18.13 12.12 1.67
C TYR A 77 19.06 11.76 2.83
N GLY A 78 20.00 10.83 2.62
CA GLY A 78 20.95 10.37 3.63
C GLY A 78 20.36 9.49 4.73
N ASP A 79 19.12 9.01 4.56
CA ASP A 79 18.41 8.21 5.56
C ASP A 79 18.34 6.73 5.15
N ASP A 80 18.83 5.85 6.02
CA ASP A 80 18.60 4.41 5.88
C ASP A 80 17.17 4.05 6.35
N ILE A 81 16.30 3.75 5.38
CA ILE A 81 14.91 3.32 5.59
C ILE A 81 14.73 1.79 5.54
N TRP A 82 15.86 1.07 5.55
CA TRP A 82 15.95 -0.38 5.34
C TRP A 82 15.34 -0.84 4.03
N TRP A 83 15.54 -0.06 2.97
CA TRP A 83 15.22 -0.52 1.62
C TRP A 83 16.09 -1.72 1.29
N ASN A 84 15.43 -2.84 0.98
CA ASN A 84 16.08 -4.05 0.51
C ASN A 84 15.39 -4.50 -0.78
N GLN A 85 16.05 -4.20 -1.90
CA GLN A 85 15.75 -4.80 -3.19
C GLN A 85 16.17 -6.28 -3.16
N GLY A 86 15.19 -7.18 -3.12
CA GLY A 86 15.40 -8.63 -2.94
C GLY A 86 14.49 -9.50 -3.79
N GLY A 87 13.57 -8.86 -4.50
CA GLY A 87 12.60 -9.41 -5.41
C GLY A 87 11.26 -9.80 -4.78
N TYR A 88 10.31 -10.12 -5.66
CA TYR A 88 8.99 -10.64 -5.33
C TYR A 88 8.69 -11.87 -6.17
N THR A 89 8.07 -12.88 -5.57
CA THR A 89 7.73 -14.13 -6.28
C THR A 89 6.34 -14.64 -5.95
N PHE A 90 5.57 -14.94 -6.99
CA PHE A 90 4.31 -15.66 -6.91
C PHE A 90 4.53 -17.09 -7.38
N LEU A 91 4.22 -18.06 -6.53
CA LEU A 91 4.49 -19.48 -6.80
C LEU A 91 3.33 -20.15 -7.55
N ALA A 92 3.66 -21.02 -8.50
CA ALA A 92 2.70 -21.87 -9.21
C ALA A 92 2.86 -23.34 -8.81
N PHE A 93 1.79 -23.92 -8.28
CA PHE A 93 1.70 -25.35 -7.95
C PHE A 93 0.67 -26.09 -8.81
N THR A 94 -0.14 -25.38 -9.59
CA THR A 94 -1.12 -25.94 -10.53
C THR A 94 -0.86 -25.45 -11.95
N LYS A 95 -1.34 -26.19 -12.96
CA LYS A 95 -1.18 -25.80 -14.37
C LYS A 95 -1.97 -24.53 -14.70
N GLU A 96 -3.08 -24.33 -13.99
CA GLU A 96 -3.92 -23.15 -14.02
C GLU A 96 -3.14 -21.93 -13.52
N ASP A 97 -2.49 -22.03 -12.35
CA ASP A 97 -1.64 -20.97 -11.79
C ASP A 97 -0.47 -20.64 -12.73
N GLU A 98 0.23 -21.66 -13.24
CA GLU A 98 1.34 -21.48 -14.18
C GLU A 98 0.89 -20.70 -15.43
N LYS A 99 -0.24 -21.10 -16.02
CA LYS A 99 -0.80 -20.45 -17.21
C LYS A 99 -1.21 -19.00 -16.91
N MET A 100 -1.86 -18.77 -15.77
CA MET A 100 -2.26 -17.45 -15.31
C MET A 100 -1.04 -16.54 -15.13
N LEU A 101 -0.03 -16.98 -14.35
CA LEU A 101 1.17 -16.20 -14.08
C LEU A 101 1.95 -15.90 -15.36
N LYS A 102 2.11 -16.86 -16.29
CA LYS A 102 2.75 -16.62 -17.58
C LYS A 102 2.01 -15.58 -18.43
N LYS A 103 0.67 -15.55 -18.38
CA LYS A 103 -0.14 -14.52 -19.04
C LYS A 103 0.09 -13.15 -18.38
N THR A 104 0.08 -13.11 -17.05
CA THR A 104 0.30 -11.88 -16.27
C THR A 104 1.71 -11.29 -16.49
N VAL A 105 2.75 -12.13 -16.56
CA VAL A 105 4.12 -11.70 -16.87
C VAL A 105 4.20 -11.00 -18.23
N LYS A 106 3.51 -11.53 -19.27
CA LYS A 106 3.48 -10.86 -20.59
C LYS A 106 2.85 -9.47 -20.52
N LEU A 107 1.76 -9.33 -19.76
CA LEU A 107 1.10 -8.05 -19.53
C LEU A 107 2.03 -7.08 -18.80
N GLN A 108 2.65 -7.52 -17.71
CA GLN A 108 3.57 -6.71 -16.90
C GLN A 108 4.81 -6.25 -17.67
N LYS A 109 5.37 -7.12 -18.55
CA LYS A 109 6.44 -6.72 -19.46
C LYS A 109 6.02 -5.62 -20.42
N SER A 110 4.76 -5.61 -20.87
CA SER A 110 4.21 -4.54 -21.72
C SER A 110 4.13 -3.18 -21.01
N PHE A 111 4.15 -3.17 -19.67
CA PHE A 111 4.23 -1.96 -18.85
C PHE A 111 5.69 -1.53 -18.58
N GLY A 112 6.67 -2.25 -19.16
CA GLY A 112 8.09 -1.97 -18.95
C GLY A 112 8.62 -2.43 -17.59
N LEU A 113 8.04 -3.50 -17.02
CA LEU A 113 8.53 -4.14 -15.80
C LEU A 113 9.54 -5.25 -16.12
N ASN A 114 10.61 -5.31 -15.32
CA ASN A 114 11.58 -6.39 -15.33
C ASN A 114 11.04 -7.57 -14.50
N ILE A 115 10.39 -8.53 -15.15
CA ILE A 115 9.81 -9.70 -14.49
C ILE A 115 9.83 -10.92 -15.40
N ASP A 116 10.14 -12.09 -14.86
CA ASP A 116 10.14 -13.35 -15.58
C ASP A 116 9.33 -14.44 -14.87
N PHE A 117 8.91 -15.45 -15.63
CA PHE A 117 8.47 -16.72 -15.06
C PHE A 117 9.66 -17.68 -15.03
N LEU A 118 10.06 -18.08 -13.84
CA LEU A 118 11.18 -18.98 -13.58
C LEU A 118 10.67 -20.41 -13.34
N ASN A 119 11.45 -21.39 -13.76
CA ASN A 119 11.18 -22.80 -13.44
C ASN A 119 11.44 -23.10 -11.95
N SER A 120 11.05 -24.28 -11.49
CA SER A 120 11.20 -24.68 -10.10
C SER A 120 12.66 -24.73 -9.61
N GLU A 121 13.62 -25.09 -10.47
CA GLU A 121 15.04 -25.10 -10.13
C GLU A 121 15.55 -23.71 -9.77
N ARG A 122 15.25 -22.71 -10.60
CA ARG A 122 15.61 -21.31 -10.35
C ARG A 122 14.92 -20.74 -9.12
N ILE A 123 13.65 -21.06 -8.87
CA ILE A 123 12.94 -20.63 -7.66
C ILE A 123 13.62 -21.16 -6.38
N LYS A 124 14.12 -22.40 -6.40
CA LYS A 124 14.85 -23.00 -5.26
C LYS A 124 16.14 -22.26 -4.92
N GLU A 125 16.80 -21.67 -5.91
CA GLU A 125 18.00 -20.86 -5.66
C GLU A 125 17.66 -19.59 -4.84
N PHE A 126 16.51 -18.97 -5.11
CA PHE A 126 16.05 -17.77 -4.39
C PHE A 126 15.41 -18.07 -3.03
N ILE A 127 14.83 -19.26 -2.86
CA ILE A 127 14.19 -19.71 -1.62
C ILE A 127 14.79 -21.05 -1.15
N PRO A 128 16.02 -21.04 -0.61
CA PRO A 128 16.67 -22.25 -0.11
C PRO A 128 15.81 -23.00 0.94
N GLY A 129 15.50 -24.26 0.63
CA GLY A 129 14.74 -25.15 1.51
C GLY A 129 13.22 -25.10 1.30
N ILE A 130 12.73 -24.42 0.26
CA ILE A 130 11.33 -24.52 -0.16
C ILE A 130 10.96 -25.98 -0.48
N ASN A 131 9.75 -26.38 -0.09
CA ASN A 131 9.16 -27.64 -0.47
C ASN A 131 8.78 -27.60 -1.96
N ASP A 132 9.53 -28.32 -2.78
CA ASP A 132 9.39 -28.31 -4.24
C ASP A 132 8.43 -29.38 -4.78
N LYS A 133 7.80 -30.16 -3.89
CA LYS A 133 6.80 -31.16 -4.29
C LYS A 133 5.61 -30.46 -4.97
N GLY A 134 5.52 -30.64 -6.28
CA GLY A 134 4.46 -30.04 -7.11
C GLY A 134 4.74 -28.58 -7.50
N LEU A 135 5.89 -28.01 -7.16
CA LEU A 135 6.27 -26.67 -7.60
C LEU A 135 6.60 -26.69 -9.09
N LEU A 136 5.81 -25.96 -9.89
CA LEU A 136 6.01 -25.85 -11.34
C LEU A 136 6.95 -24.70 -11.70
N GLY A 137 7.01 -23.68 -10.85
CA GLY A 137 7.79 -22.46 -11.06
C GLY A 137 7.15 -21.28 -10.34
N GLY A 138 7.50 -20.07 -10.75
CA GLY A 138 6.91 -18.85 -10.19
C GLY A 138 7.37 -17.60 -10.93
N THR A 139 6.71 -16.48 -10.68
CA THR A 139 7.22 -15.20 -11.16
C THR A 139 8.42 -14.76 -10.33
N TYR A 140 9.29 -13.94 -10.90
CA TYR A 140 10.35 -13.26 -10.17
C TYR A 140 10.58 -11.87 -10.77
N SER A 141 10.40 -10.85 -9.93
CA SER A 141 10.69 -9.45 -10.26
C SER A 141 11.83 -8.99 -9.36
N PRO A 142 13.06 -8.79 -9.87
CA PRO A 142 14.24 -8.46 -9.06
C PRO A 142 14.25 -7.02 -8.53
N GLU A 143 13.47 -6.11 -9.11
CA GLU A 143 13.40 -4.70 -8.71
C GLU A 143 12.46 -4.45 -7.53
N ASP A 144 11.55 -5.39 -7.29
CA ASP A 144 10.68 -5.35 -6.13
C ASP A 144 11.45 -5.65 -4.84
N GLY A 145 10.85 -5.32 -3.69
CA GLY A 145 11.53 -5.48 -2.42
C GLY A 145 10.66 -5.19 -1.21
N ASN A 146 11.32 -4.69 -0.17
CA ASN A 146 10.68 -4.30 1.07
C ASN A 146 11.46 -3.16 1.72
N ALA A 147 10.76 -2.36 2.52
CA ALA A 147 11.35 -1.33 3.39
C ALA A 147 10.63 -1.33 4.74
N SER A 148 11.22 -0.69 5.74
CA SER A 148 10.56 -0.47 7.04
C SER A 148 9.50 0.63 6.90
N PRO A 149 8.19 0.35 7.10
CA PRO A 149 7.16 1.38 6.97
C PRO A 149 7.31 2.51 7.97
N LEU A 150 7.82 2.20 9.16
CA LEU A 150 8.02 3.17 10.23
C LEU A 150 9.21 4.10 9.95
N LEU A 151 10.36 3.54 9.54
CA LEU A 151 11.54 4.36 9.20
C LEU A 151 11.26 5.20 7.95
N SER A 152 10.70 4.56 6.91
CA SER A 152 10.34 5.24 5.66
C SER A 152 9.44 6.43 5.95
N LEU A 153 8.28 6.22 6.57
CA LEU A 153 7.33 7.33 6.76
C LEU A 153 7.87 8.41 7.69
N HIS A 154 8.64 8.03 8.71
CA HIS A 154 9.28 9.02 9.57
C HIS A 154 10.27 9.88 8.78
N SER A 155 11.07 9.28 7.89
CA SER A 155 11.96 10.00 6.98
C SER A 155 11.18 10.95 6.06
N PHE A 156 10.15 10.48 5.35
CA PHE A 156 9.26 11.34 4.53
C PHE A 156 8.69 12.52 5.33
N PHE A 157 8.28 12.28 6.58
CA PHE A 157 7.74 13.31 7.47
C PHE A 157 8.79 14.35 7.88
N ARG A 158 10.03 13.95 8.16
CA ARG A 158 11.10 14.92 8.51
C ARG A 158 11.44 15.80 7.31
N HIS A 159 11.71 15.19 6.15
CA HIS A 159 12.08 15.94 4.94
C HIS A 159 10.97 16.88 4.48
N SER A 160 9.71 16.45 4.53
CA SER A 160 8.59 17.35 4.20
C SER A 160 8.48 18.54 5.15
N LYS A 161 8.75 18.34 6.45
CA LYS A 161 8.81 19.42 7.43
C LYS A 161 9.98 20.37 7.20
N ASP A 162 11.14 19.84 6.83
CA ASP A 162 12.34 20.63 6.55
C ASP A 162 12.13 21.52 5.32
N LEU A 163 11.34 21.05 4.35
CA LEU A 163 10.83 21.83 3.21
C LEU A 163 9.65 22.76 3.56
N GLY A 164 9.20 22.78 4.81
CA GLY A 164 8.24 23.75 5.32
C GLY A 164 6.79 23.25 5.49
N ALA A 165 6.49 22.00 5.12
CA ALA A 165 5.16 21.42 5.34
C ALA A 165 4.75 21.51 6.82
N LYS A 166 3.49 21.87 7.07
CA LYS A 166 2.95 21.98 8.43
C LYS A 166 2.09 20.77 8.75
N TYR A 167 2.15 20.33 10.00
CA TYR A 167 1.37 19.21 10.51
C TYR A 167 0.57 19.65 11.73
N ARG A 168 -0.68 19.19 11.79
CA ARG A 168 -1.58 19.39 12.93
C ARG A 168 -2.20 18.06 13.32
N PHE A 169 -1.78 17.60 14.49
CA PHE A 169 -2.21 16.34 15.09
C PHE A 169 -3.27 16.57 16.16
N ASN A 170 -3.97 15.49 16.52
CA ASN A 170 -5.13 15.54 17.42
C ASN A 170 -6.16 16.58 16.94
N GLU A 171 -6.32 16.77 15.64
CA GLU A 171 -7.14 17.83 15.06
C GLU A 171 -8.12 17.25 14.05
N LYS A 172 -9.29 16.85 14.55
CA LYS A 172 -10.35 16.26 13.74
C LYS A 172 -11.02 17.32 12.85
N ILE A 173 -11.26 16.97 11.59
CA ILE A 173 -12.06 17.74 10.64
C ILE A 173 -13.54 17.70 11.06
N ILE A 174 -14.18 18.86 11.08
CA ILE A 174 -15.61 18.99 11.37
C ILE A 174 -16.39 19.26 10.08
N ASP A 175 -15.84 20.09 9.19
CA ASP A 175 -16.55 20.55 7.99
C ASP A 175 -15.55 20.99 6.90
N ILE A 176 -15.92 20.76 5.64
CA ILE A 176 -15.20 21.24 4.46
C ILE A 176 -16.06 22.32 3.82
N ILE A 177 -15.57 23.56 3.85
CA ILE A 177 -16.36 24.73 3.52
C ILE A 177 -16.40 24.88 1.99
N ILE A 178 -17.58 24.76 1.41
CA ILE A 178 -17.81 24.85 -0.03
C ILE A 178 -18.66 26.10 -0.35
N LYS A 179 -18.28 26.85 -1.39
CA LYS A 179 -19.07 27.94 -1.97
C LYS A 179 -19.15 27.76 -3.47
N LYS A 180 -20.37 27.80 -4.03
CA LYS A 180 -20.60 27.62 -5.49
C LYS A 180 -19.87 26.39 -6.07
N LYS A 181 -19.97 25.23 -5.38
CA LYS A 181 -19.30 23.97 -5.72
C LYS A 181 -17.76 23.99 -5.71
N ARG A 182 -17.13 24.98 -5.06
CA ARG A 182 -15.68 25.05 -4.91
C ARG A 182 -15.28 25.09 -3.44
N ILE A 183 -14.21 24.39 -3.08
CA ILE A 183 -13.64 24.48 -1.73
C ILE A 183 -13.10 25.89 -1.47
N VAL A 184 -13.41 26.42 -0.29
CA VAL A 184 -12.85 27.70 0.19
C VAL A 184 -12.18 27.60 1.57
N GLY A 185 -12.24 26.43 2.21
CA GLY A 185 -11.54 26.18 3.46
C GLY A 185 -11.98 24.92 4.20
N ILE A 186 -11.37 24.70 5.36
CA ILE A 186 -11.66 23.59 6.26
C ILE A 186 -11.90 24.14 7.68
N LYS A 187 -12.89 23.58 8.37
CA LYS A 187 -13.12 23.78 9.81
C LYS A 187 -12.75 22.51 10.56
N THR A 188 -11.96 22.66 11.60
CA THR A 188 -11.55 21.57 12.49
C THR A 188 -12.05 21.83 13.91
N THR A 189 -11.79 20.87 14.79
CA THR A 189 -11.97 20.98 16.25
C THR A 189 -11.14 22.09 16.90
N LYS A 190 -10.09 22.59 16.25
CA LYS A 190 -9.17 23.58 16.83
C LYS A 190 -9.12 24.90 16.07
N ALA A 191 -9.39 24.90 14.76
CA ALA A 191 -9.14 26.07 13.92
C ALA A 191 -10.00 26.07 12.64
N LYS A 192 -9.84 27.15 11.88
CA LYS A 192 -10.30 27.26 10.49
C LYS A 192 -9.13 27.64 9.59
N TYR A 193 -9.01 26.95 8.47
CA TYR A 193 -7.97 27.16 7.48
C TYR A 193 -8.60 27.53 6.15
N LYS A 194 -7.96 28.45 5.42
CA LYS A 194 -8.35 28.81 4.05
C LYS A 194 -7.52 27.98 3.09
N THR A 195 -8.18 27.38 2.10
CA THR A 195 -7.56 26.66 0.98
C THR A 195 -8.56 26.58 -0.16
N ASN A 196 -8.08 26.43 -1.38
CA ASN A 196 -8.90 26.08 -2.53
C ASN A 196 -8.76 24.59 -2.91
N VAL A 197 -7.82 23.86 -2.30
CA VAL A 197 -7.53 22.46 -2.62
C VAL A 197 -7.44 21.61 -1.36
N VAL A 198 -8.14 20.48 -1.36
CA VAL A 198 -8.15 19.49 -0.29
C VAL A 198 -7.93 18.10 -0.89
N ILE A 199 -6.98 17.36 -0.32
CA ILE A 199 -6.73 15.96 -0.68
C ILE A 199 -7.25 15.07 0.45
N ASN A 200 -8.19 14.18 0.13
CA ASN A 200 -8.63 13.11 1.03
C ASN A 200 -7.67 11.92 0.92
N ALA A 201 -6.82 11.74 1.93
CA ALA A 201 -5.88 10.63 2.08
C ALA A 201 -6.12 9.89 3.41
N ALA A 202 -7.37 9.86 3.89
CA ALA A 202 -7.72 9.43 5.25
C ALA A 202 -7.80 7.90 5.44
N GLY A 203 -7.28 7.10 4.51
CA GLY A 203 -7.23 5.64 4.61
C GLY A 203 -8.61 5.02 4.89
N ALA A 204 -8.72 4.21 5.94
CA ALA A 204 -9.98 3.58 6.35
C ALA A 204 -11.10 4.58 6.73
N GLN A 205 -10.76 5.85 6.99
CA GLN A 205 -11.71 6.93 7.30
C GLN A 205 -12.06 7.78 6.07
N ALA A 206 -11.61 7.38 4.87
CA ALA A 206 -11.87 8.11 3.62
C ALA A 206 -13.36 8.40 3.41
N LYS A 207 -14.22 7.41 3.66
CA LYS A 207 -15.68 7.52 3.54
C LYS A 207 -16.27 8.59 4.46
N ASP A 208 -15.82 8.63 5.72
CA ASP A 208 -16.25 9.65 6.69
C ASP A 208 -15.92 11.07 6.22
N ILE A 209 -14.76 11.26 5.57
CA ILE A 209 -14.37 12.55 5.01
C ILE A 209 -15.19 12.90 3.77
N GLY A 210 -15.55 11.93 2.93
CA GLY A 210 -16.47 12.12 1.80
C GLY A 210 -17.87 12.55 2.24
N ASN A 211 -18.37 11.94 3.32
CA ASN A 211 -19.68 12.26 3.87
C ASN A 211 -19.82 13.73 4.31
N LEU A 212 -18.72 14.39 4.72
CA LEU A 212 -18.74 15.82 5.08
C LEU A 212 -19.12 16.74 3.92
N ILE A 213 -18.94 16.27 2.68
CA ILE A 213 -19.30 17.01 1.46
C ILE A 213 -20.44 16.34 0.69
N GLY A 214 -21.15 15.40 1.33
CA GLY A 214 -22.30 14.71 0.75
C GLY A 214 -21.96 13.63 -0.28
N LEU A 215 -20.73 13.08 -0.25
CA LEU A 215 -20.32 12.00 -1.14
C LEU A 215 -20.27 10.66 -0.41
N ASP A 216 -20.92 9.65 -0.98
CA ASP A 216 -20.83 8.26 -0.53
C ASP A 216 -19.68 7.56 -1.28
N LEU A 217 -18.49 7.56 -0.68
CA LEU A 217 -17.31 6.95 -1.27
C LEU A 217 -17.33 5.43 -1.03
N PRO A 218 -17.11 4.59 -2.07
CA PRO A 218 -17.18 3.13 -1.96
C PRO A 218 -15.89 2.56 -1.36
N VAL A 219 -15.54 2.99 -0.14
CA VAL A 219 -14.37 2.53 0.59
C VAL A 219 -14.82 1.89 1.90
N GLU A 220 -14.61 0.59 2.00
CA GLU A 220 -14.98 -0.21 3.17
C GLU A 220 -13.73 -0.79 3.84
N PRO A 221 -13.57 -0.64 5.17
CA PRO A 221 -12.44 -1.25 5.87
C PRO A 221 -12.55 -2.78 5.95
N GLU A 222 -11.46 -3.47 5.62
CA GLU A 222 -11.26 -4.89 5.87
C GLU A 222 -10.11 -5.11 6.86
N SER A 223 -10.31 -6.04 7.80
CA SER A 223 -9.36 -6.37 8.84
C SER A 223 -8.38 -7.46 8.37
N HIS A 224 -7.08 -7.14 8.38
CA HIS A 224 -6.00 -8.04 7.97
C HIS A 224 -4.98 -8.25 9.07
N GLU A 225 -4.57 -9.50 9.27
CA GLU A 225 -3.63 -9.89 10.33
C GLU A 225 -2.25 -10.21 9.77
N ALA A 226 -1.24 -9.84 10.56
CA ALA A 226 0.15 -10.11 10.28
C ALA A 226 0.87 -10.56 11.55
N GLY A 227 2.03 -11.17 11.37
CA GLY A 227 2.90 -11.58 12.45
C GLY A 227 4.37 -11.43 12.09
N ILE A 228 5.20 -11.49 13.13
CA ILE A 228 6.65 -11.38 13.04
C ILE A 228 7.33 -12.39 13.96
N THR A 229 8.42 -12.98 13.47
CA THR A 229 9.20 -13.96 14.23
C THR A 229 10.33 -13.33 15.06
N GLU A 230 11.02 -14.15 15.84
CA GLU A 230 12.35 -13.82 16.34
C GLU A 230 13.34 -13.70 15.15
N PRO A 231 14.42 -12.91 15.30
CA PRO A 231 15.41 -12.76 14.25
C PRO A 231 16.20 -14.06 14.06
N VAL A 232 16.45 -14.42 12.81
CA VAL A 232 17.33 -15.52 12.41
C VAL A 232 18.26 -15.06 11.28
N LYS A 233 19.37 -15.77 11.05
CA LYS A 233 20.30 -15.46 9.94
C LYS A 233 19.52 -15.40 8.62
N LYS A 234 19.82 -14.42 7.75
CA LYS A 234 19.18 -14.30 6.44
C LYS A 234 19.40 -15.58 5.60
N PHE A 235 18.33 -16.13 5.03
CA PHE A 235 18.41 -17.34 4.20
C PHE A 235 17.55 -17.33 2.94
N PHE A 236 16.74 -16.29 2.73
CA PHE A 236 16.08 -15.99 1.46
C PHE A 236 15.87 -14.48 1.38
N SER A 237 15.74 -13.96 0.16
CA SER A 237 15.62 -12.52 -0.10
C SER A 237 14.24 -12.07 -0.59
N PRO A 238 13.55 -12.80 -1.49
CA PRO A 238 12.34 -12.26 -2.08
C PRO A 238 11.16 -12.31 -1.11
N MET A 239 10.16 -11.46 -1.34
CA MET A 239 8.84 -11.72 -0.80
C MET A 239 8.22 -12.92 -1.52
N VAL A 240 7.78 -13.89 -0.73
CA VAL A 240 7.19 -15.14 -1.22
C VAL A 240 5.68 -15.06 -1.08
N VAL A 241 4.96 -15.26 -2.18
CA VAL A 241 3.50 -15.33 -2.22
C VAL A 241 3.06 -16.71 -2.70
N ASP A 242 2.25 -17.37 -1.89
CA ASP A 242 1.58 -18.63 -2.25
C ASP A 242 0.09 -18.37 -2.40
N ILE A 243 -0.38 -18.50 -3.65
CA ILE A 243 -1.72 -18.16 -4.11
C ILE A 243 -2.73 -19.31 -4.00
N ARG A 244 -2.32 -20.45 -3.41
CA ARG A 244 -3.22 -21.60 -3.28
C ARG A 244 -4.32 -21.31 -2.27
N LEU A 245 -5.56 -21.52 -2.65
CA LEU A 245 -6.69 -21.48 -1.72
C LEU A 245 -6.51 -22.51 -0.59
N CYS A 246 -6.80 -22.10 0.64
CA CYS A 246 -6.92 -23.01 1.79
C CYS A 246 -8.36 -23.09 2.22
N ASN A 247 -8.87 -24.31 2.42
CA ASN A 247 -10.11 -24.53 3.14
C ASN A 247 -9.85 -25.47 4.32
N ASP A 248 -9.67 -24.92 5.53
CA ASP A 248 -9.46 -25.71 6.75
C ASP A 248 -10.69 -25.57 7.65
N ARG A 249 -11.42 -26.68 7.85
CA ARG A 249 -12.65 -26.72 8.65
C ARG A 249 -12.45 -26.29 10.10
N LYS A 250 -11.23 -26.45 10.66
CA LYS A 250 -10.94 -26.19 12.07
C LYS A 250 -10.28 -24.83 12.29
N PHE A 251 -9.51 -24.33 11.32
CA PHE A 251 -8.69 -23.13 11.51
C PHE A 251 -9.00 -21.98 10.53
N GLY A 252 -9.91 -22.19 9.57
CA GLY A 252 -10.41 -21.16 8.66
C GLY A 252 -9.88 -21.29 7.23
N ASN A 253 -10.38 -20.41 6.34
CA ASN A 253 -10.03 -20.42 4.93
C ASN A 253 -9.21 -19.17 4.58
N SER A 254 -8.37 -19.26 3.55
CA SER A 254 -7.54 -18.15 3.09
C SER A 254 -7.38 -18.19 1.58
N ILE A 255 -7.35 -17.01 0.96
CA ILE A 255 -7.14 -16.88 -0.50
C ILE A 255 -5.67 -17.10 -0.84
N ASN A 256 -4.78 -16.47 -0.07
CA ASN A 256 -3.34 -16.55 -0.22
C ASN A 256 -2.65 -16.22 1.11
N TYR A 257 -1.33 -16.35 1.13
CA TYR A 257 -0.49 -15.85 2.20
C TYR A 257 0.87 -15.48 1.64
N TYR A 258 1.54 -14.59 2.35
CA TYR A 258 2.83 -14.06 1.93
C TYR A 258 3.72 -13.74 3.12
N PHE A 259 5.02 -13.85 2.89
CA PHE A 259 6.02 -13.61 3.91
C PHE A 259 7.37 -13.27 3.29
N TYR A 260 8.21 -12.60 4.06
CA TYR A 260 9.57 -12.24 3.67
C TYR A 260 10.45 -12.10 4.92
N GLN A 261 11.77 -12.04 4.71
CA GLN A 261 12.72 -11.79 5.78
C GLN A 261 13.23 -10.35 5.72
N ASN A 262 13.01 -9.59 6.78
CA ASN A 262 13.38 -8.17 6.84
C ASN A 262 14.88 -7.96 7.13
N ASN A 263 15.32 -6.70 7.16
CA ASN A 263 16.73 -6.33 7.40
C ASN A 263 17.27 -6.80 8.76
N GLU A 264 16.41 -6.97 9.77
CA GLU A 264 16.79 -7.48 11.09
C GLU A 264 16.78 -9.02 11.17
N GLY A 265 16.55 -9.71 10.06
CA GLY A 265 16.48 -11.17 10.01
C GLY A 265 15.18 -11.77 10.54
N LYS A 266 14.18 -10.95 10.86
CA LYS A 266 12.85 -11.40 11.30
C LYS A 266 12.00 -11.72 10.08
N ILE A 267 11.14 -12.73 10.20
CA ILE A 267 10.21 -13.11 9.15
C ILE A 267 8.88 -12.45 9.43
N ILE A 268 8.43 -11.60 8.52
CA ILE A 268 7.12 -10.95 8.56
C ILE A 268 6.19 -11.73 7.65
N PHE A 269 4.97 -11.99 8.10
CA PHE A 269 4.02 -12.84 7.40
C PHE A 269 2.58 -12.41 7.62
N CYS A 270 1.70 -12.70 6.65
CA CYS A 270 0.28 -12.43 6.72
C CYS A 270 -0.49 -13.29 5.72
N LEU A 271 -1.82 -13.33 5.86
CA LEU A 271 -2.72 -14.00 4.93
C LEU A 271 -3.90 -13.11 4.57
N THR A 272 -4.55 -13.47 3.46
CA THR A 272 -5.83 -12.90 3.06
C THR A 272 -6.94 -13.84 3.53
N PRO A 273 -7.79 -13.44 4.49
CA PRO A 273 -8.84 -14.30 5.03
C PRO A 273 -9.92 -14.61 3.99
N ASN A 274 -10.58 -15.76 4.13
CA ASN A 274 -11.76 -16.13 3.33
C ASN A 274 -12.85 -16.72 4.25
N PRO A 275 -14.04 -16.09 4.38
CA PRO A 275 -14.42 -14.80 3.80
C PRO A 275 -13.61 -13.62 4.39
N SER A 276 -13.67 -12.46 3.73
CA SER A 276 -13.13 -11.21 4.24
C SER A 276 -13.71 -10.85 5.61
N ILE A 277 -12.89 -10.23 6.46
CA ILE A 277 -13.29 -9.77 7.80
C ILE A 277 -13.63 -8.28 7.70
N LEU A 278 -14.90 -7.97 7.46
CA LEU A 278 -15.37 -6.60 7.27
C LEU A 278 -15.35 -5.79 8.59
N GLY A 279 -15.09 -4.50 8.47
CA GLY A 279 -15.14 -3.54 9.58
C GLY A 279 -13.77 -3.18 10.15
N THR A 280 -13.81 -2.53 11.30
CA THR A 280 -12.67 -1.81 11.88
C THR A 280 -12.05 -2.48 13.11
N ASP A 281 -12.40 -3.73 13.39
CA ASP A 281 -11.92 -4.46 14.57
C ASP A 281 -10.45 -4.83 14.46
N ARG A 282 -9.59 -4.17 15.23
CA ARG A 282 -8.14 -4.36 15.24
C ARG A 282 -7.63 -5.39 16.26
N ARG A 283 -8.50 -6.18 16.88
CA ARG A 283 -8.10 -7.27 17.80
C ARG A 283 -7.67 -8.51 17.02
N GLU A 284 -6.61 -9.18 17.47
CA GLU A 284 -6.14 -10.42 16.85
C GLU A 284 -7.11 -11.59 17.07
N THR A 285 -7.12 -12.56 16.16
CA THR A 285 -7.92 -13.79 16.28
C THR A 285 -7.08 -15.00 16.66
N CYS A 286 -7.72 -15.93 17.37
CA CYS A 286 -7.13 -17.24 17.66
C CYS A 286 -6.98 -18.14 16.42
N SER A 287 -7.64 -17.84 15.31
CA SER A 287 -7.60 -18.62 14.06
C SER A 287 -6.37 -18.32 13.20
N PHE A 288 -5.88 -17.07 13.21
CA PHE A 288 -4.82 -16.61 12.32
C PHE A 288 -3.53 -17.46 12.42
N LEU A 289 -2.98 -17.62 13.64
CA LEU A 289 -1.71 -18.32 13.83
C LEU A 289 -1.77 -19.81 13.45
N PRO A 290 -2.72 -20.62 13.94
CA PRO A 290 -2.83 -22.02 13.53
C PRO A 290 -3.01 -22.23 12.02
N GLN A 291 -3.66 -21.29 11.34
CA GLN A 291 -3.88 -21.34 9.90
C GLN A 291 -2.61 -21.04 9.12
N ILE A 292 -1.98 -19.89 9.37
CA ILE A 292 -0.82 -19.44 8.58
C ILE A 292 0.43 -20.28 8.84
N THR A 293 0.69 -20.65 10.09
CA THR A 293 1.93 -21.37 10.47
C THR A 293 2.03 -22.72 9.80
N LYS A 294 0.92 -23.48 9.70
CA LYS A 294 0.89 -24.75 8.99
C LYS A 294 1.23 -24.59 7.51
N ARG A 295 0.68 -23.56 6.87
CA ARG A 295 0.90 -23.29 5.44
C ARG A 295 2.36 -22.87 5.19
N MET A 296 2.88 -21.95 6.00
CA MET A 296 4.27 -21.50 5.92
C MET A 296 5.25 -22.64 6.18
N VAL A 297 5.05 -23.46 7.22
CA VAL A 297 5.93 -24.60 7.51
C VAL A 297 5.82 -25.68 6.44
N HIS A 298 4.64 -25.88 5.84
CA HIS A 298 4.49 -26.80 4.72
C HIS A 298 5.26 -26.34 3.48
N LEU A 299 5.23 -25.03 3.18
CA LEU A 299 5.94 -24.45 2.05
C LEU A 299 7.44 -24.34 2.31
N LEU A 300 7.85 -23.98 3.51
CA LEU A 300 9.25 -23.77 3.88
C LEU A 300 9.53 -24.45 5.24
N PRO A 301 9.80 -25.77 5.25
CA PRO A 301 9.95 -26.57 6.49
C PRO A 301 11.00 -26.05 7.48
N ARG A 302 11.99 -25.30 7.00
CA ARG A 302 13.01 -24.67 7.84
C ARG A 302 12.43 -23.68 8.86
N LEU A 303 11.20 -23.19 8.67
CA LEU A 303 10.51 -22.29 9.58
C LEU A 303 10.02 -22.95 10.89
N LYS A 304 9.95 -24.29 10.95
CA LYS A 304 9.21 -25.03 12.00
C LYS A 304 9.61 -24.71 13.45
N ASN A 305 10.87 -24.32 13.68
CA ASN A 305 11.44 -24.11 15.01
C ASN A 305 11.57 -22.63 15.39
N ILE A 306 11.13 -21.72 14.53
CA ILE A 306 11.27 -20.28 14.76
C ILE A 306 10.08 -19.79 15.61
N LYS A 307 10.37 -19.06 16.69
CA LYS A 307 9.33 -18.51 17.56
C LYS A 307 8.67 -17.28 16.95
N ILE A 308 7.35 -17.18 17.12
CA ILE A 308 6.59 -15.98 16.83
C ILE A 308 6.75 -15.00 18.00
N ARG A 309 7.04 -13.73 17.69
CA ARG A 309 7.24 -12.68 18.70
C ARG A 309 5.98 -11.88 18.93
N ARG A 310 5.25 -11.57 17.85
CA ARG A 310 4.07 -10.72 17.89
C ARG A 310 3.19 -10.99 16.69
N THR A 311 1.88 -10.84 16.89
CA THR A 311 0.88 -10.63 15.85
C THR A 311 0.25 -9.26 16.00
N TRP A 312 -0.38 -8.78 14.94
CA TRP A 312 -1.16 -7.55 14.97
C TRP A 312 -2.20 -7.58 13.86
N ARG A 313 -3.11 -6.61 13.89
CA ARG A 313 -4.12 -6.40 12.87
C ARG A 313 -4.17 -4.95 12.43
N GLY A 314 -4.29 -4.74 11.13
CA GLY A 314 -4.50 -3.44 10.49
C GLY A 314 -5.73 -3.44 9.60
N LEU A 315 -6.09 -2.28 9.07
CA LEU A 315 -7.23 -2.10 8.18
C LEU A 315 -6.76 -1.82 6.76
N TYR A 316 -7.34 -2.53 5.80
CA TYR A 316 -7.24 -2.24 4.38
C TYR A 316 -8.47 -1.44 3.95
N PRO A 317 -8.30 -0.23 3.37
CA PRO A 317 -9.41 0.54 2.83
C PRO A 317 -9.75 -0.02 1.43
N MET A 318 -10.70 -0.94 1.38
CA MET A 318 -11.03 -1.69 0.17
C MET A 318 -12.02 -0.93 -0.70
N THR A 319 -11.77 -0.96 -2.01
CA THR A 319 -12.74 -0.59 -3.05
C THR A 319 -13.30 -1.87 -3.69
N PRO A 320 -14.48 -1.81 -4.36
CA PRO A 320 -15.10 -2.99 -4.94
C PRO A 320 -14.21 -3.78 -5.91
N ASP A 321 -13.32 -3.11 -6.64
CA ASP A 321 -12.46 -3.70 -7.69
C ASP A 321 -11.00 -3.89 -7.30
N GLY A 322 -10.63 -3.47 -6.09
CA GLY A 322 -9.24 -3.53 -5.65
C GLY A 322 -8.34 -2.45 -6.26
N ASN A 323 -8.89 -1.41 -6.90
CA ASN A 323 -8.11 -0.28 -7.43
C ASN A 323 -8.32 0.99 -6.57
N PRO A 324 -7.26 1.79 -6.36
CA PRO A 324 -7.39 3.06 -5.65
C PRO A 324 -8.19 4.07 -6.45
N ILE A 325 -8.90 4.95 -5.73
CA ILE A 325 -9.63 6.08 -6.33
C ILE A 325 -8.75 7.32 -6.15
N ILE A 326 -8.18 7.80 -7.27
CA ILE A 326 -7.24 8.92 -7.29
C ILE A 326 -7.69 9.95 -8.32
N GLY A 327 -7.75 11.22 -7.92
CA GLY A 327 -7.99 12.35 -8.84
C GLY A 327 -9.06 13.32 -8.36
N ASN A 328 -9.33 14.32 -9.20
CA ASN A 328 -10.41 15.28 -9.00
C ASN A 328 -11.78 14.59 -9.10
N ILE A 329 -12.78 15.22 -8.50
CA ILE A 329 -14.20 14.85 -8.68
C ILE A 329 -14.95 16.00 -9.37
N ASP A 330 -16.04 15.69 -10.05
CA ASP A 330 -16.81 16.68 -10.82
C ASP A 330 -17.76 17.50 -9.91
N GLU A 331 -18.14 16.94 -8.77
CA GLU A 331 -19.14 17.52 -7.87
C GLU A 331 -18.61 18.74 -7.11
N VAL A 332 -17.32 18.74 -6.76
CA VAL A 332 -16.67 19.77 -5.93
C VAL A 332 -15.28 20.11 -6.47
N GLU A 333 -15.15 21.31 -7.05
CA GLU A 333 -13.87 21.85 -7.51
C GLU A 333 -12.90 22.02 -6.34
N GLY A 334 -11.70 21.48 -6.51
CA GLY A 334 -10.62 21.52 -5.50
C GLY A 334 -10.64 20.35 -4.53
N TYR A 335 -11.61 19.42 -4.62
CA TYR A 335 -11.56 18.17 -3.85
C TYR A 335 -10.89 17.06 -4.65
N ILE A 336 -9.84 16.46 -4.08
CA ILE A 336 -9.07 15.40 -4.71
C ILE A 336 -9.13 14.16 -3.82
N ASN A 337 -9.50 13.02 -4.39
CA ASN A 337 -9.41 11.73 -3.73
C ASN A 337 -8.02 11.12 -3.91
N ALA A 338 -7.53 10.48 -2.85
CA ALA A 338 -6.36 9.60 -2.84
C ALA A 338 -6.62 8.45 -1.85
N ILE A 339 -7.66 7.67 -2.13
CA ILE A 339 -8.32 6.75 -1.19
C ILE A 339 -8.35 5.32 -1.74
N GLY A 340 -8.76 4.36 -0.91
CA GLY A 340 -9.07 3.02 -1.41
C GLY A 340 -7.85 2.20 -1.85
N MET A 341 -6.70 2.37 -1.19
CA MET A 341 -5.45 1.72 -1.61
C MET A 341 -5.43 0.19 -1.46
N CYS A 342 -6.50 -0.45 -0.95
CA CYS A 342 -6.67 -1.91 -0.93
C CYS A 342 -5.48 -2.70 -0.37
N GLY A 343 -4.86 -2.19 0.71
CA GLY A 343 -3.69 -2.81 1.33
C GLY A 343 -2.33 -2.45 0.71
N GLN A 344 -2.33 -1.69 -0.38
CA GLN A 344 -1.16 -1.36 -1.18
C GLN A 344 -0.68 0.09 -0.94
N GLY A 345 -1.21 0.76 0.08
CA GLY A 345 -0.94 2.18 0.34
C GLY A 345 0.52 2.50 0.65
N PHE A 346 1.28 1.56 1.23
CA PHE A 346 2.71 1.74 1.49
C PHE A 346 3.55 1.74 0.21
N MET A 347 3.28 0.80 -0.69
CA MET A 347 4.01 0.67 -1.95
C MET A 347 3.60 1.72 -3.00
N LEU A 348 2.33 2.15 -2.99
CA LEU A 348 1.82 3.18 -3.91
C LEU A 348 2.14 4.60 -3.46
N GLY A 349 2.28 4.81 -2.14
CA GLY A 349 2.30 6.11 -1.48
C GLY A 349 3.23 7.15 -2.13
N PRO A 350 4.52 6.85 -2.33
CA PRO A 350 5.47 7.80 -2.92
C PRO A 350 5.10 8.25 -4.33
N GLY A 351 4.83 7.32 -5.25
CA GLY A 351 4.43 7.62 -6.62
C GLY A 351 3.10 8.37 -6.70
N VAL A 352 2.14 8.01 -5.83
CA VAL A 352 0.87 8.74 -5.69
C VAL A 352 1.12 10.17 -5.19
N GLY A 353 2.05 10.36 -4.25
CA GLY A 353 2.40 11.67 -3.72
C GLY A 353 2.91 12.62 -4.81
N GLU A 354 3.81 12.17 -5.67
CA GLU A 354 4.29 12.97 -6.80
C GLU A 354 3.20 13.26 -7.83
N LEU A 355 2.34 12.28 -8.16
CA LEU A 355 1.18 12.46 -9.04
C LEU A 355 0.24 13.53 -8.50
N LEU A 356 -0.07 13.47 -7.20
CA LEU A 356 -0.94 14.45 -6.54
C LEU A 356 -0.32 15.84 -6.53
N SER A 357 0.99 15.96 -6.34
CA SER A 357 1.68 17.26 -6.43
C SER A 357 1.55 17.90 -7.81
N ARG A 358 1.72 17.09 -8.87
CA ARG A 358 1.52 17.53 -10.26
C ARG A 358 0.07 17.89 -10.55
N LEU A 359 -0.90 17.16 -10.00
CA LEU A 359 -2.32 17.49 -10.09
C LEU A 359 -2.64 18.85 -9.45
N VAL A 360 -2.19 19.08 -8.21
CA VAL A 360 -2.42 20.35 -7.50
C VAL A 360 -1.78 21.52 -8.24
N SER A 361 -0.57 21.31 -8.77
CA SER A 361 0.18 22.32 -9.50
C SER A 361 -0.25 22.50 -10.96
N GLN A 362 -1.21 21.71 -11.46
CA GLN A 362 -1.64 21.67 -12.87
C GLN A 362 -0.49 21.41 -13.85
N LYS A 363 0.46 20.55 -13.45
CA LYS A 363 1.64 20.14 -14.23
C LYS A 363 1.59 18.65 -14.60
N THR A 364 0.39 18.10 -14.80
CA THR A 364 0.24 16.69 -15.19
C THR A 364 0.85 16.43 -16.56
N THR A 365 1.41 15.24 -16.71
CA THR A 365 1.99 14.73 -17.95
C THR A 365 1.01 13.78 -18.65
N PRO A 366 1.23 13.45 -19.95
CA PRO A 366 0.45 12.39 -20.61
C PRO A 366 0.51 11.03 -19.88
N GLY A 367 1.63 10.75 -19.18
CA GLY A 367 1.75 9.56 -18.34
C GLY A 367 0.85 9.60 -17.10
N ASP A 368 0.69 10.77 -16.49
CA ASP A 368 -0.22 10.98 -15.36
C ASP A 368 -1.69 10.79 -15.79
N GLU A 369 -2.06 11.33 -16.97
CA GLU A 369 -3.39 11.14 -17.55
C GLU A 369 -3.68 9.66 -17.84
N LEU A 370 -2.70 8.92 -18.37
CA LEU A 370 -2.81 7.48 -18.55
C LEU A 370 -3.06 6.77 -17.21
N ILE A 371 -2.31 7.11 -16.17
CA ILE A 371 -2.47 6.53 -14.83
C ILE A 371 -3.89 6.81 -14.31
N LEU A 372 -4.31 8.06 -14.30
CA LEU A 372 -5.62 8.48 -13.79
C LEU A 372 -6.75 7.77 -14.55
N ASN A 373 -6.70 7.75 -15.88
CA ASN A 373 -7.70 7.11 -16.73
C ASN A 373 -7.82 5.58 -16.54
N ASN A 374 -6.81 4.94 -15.95
CA ASN A 374 -6.81 3.51 -15.64
C ASN A 374 -7.12 3.20 -14.17
N LEU A 375 -7.18 4.21 -13.30
CA LEU A 375 -7.55 4.08 -11.89
C LEU A 375 -8.97 4.61 -11.60
N THR A 376 -9.51 5.49 -12.45
CA THR A 376 -10.88 5.97 -12.32
C THR A 376 -11.87 4.81 -12.45
N PRO A 377 -12.83 4.65 -11.51
CA PRO A 377 -13.89 3.66 -11.63
C PRO A 377 -14.72 3.90 -12.91
N LYS A 378 -14.58 3.03 -13.92
CA LYS A 378 -15.38 3.09 -15.16
C LYS A 378 -16.58 2.18 -15.08
N GLY A 379 -17.61 2.57 -14.32
CA GLY A 379 -18.89 1.84 -14.27
C GLY A 379 -18.76 0.34 -13.95
N ALA A 380 -19.72 -0.47 -14.41
CA ALA A 380 -19.89 -1.89 -14.06
C ALA A 380 -18.79 -2.87 -14.54
N TYR A 381 -17.70 -2.37 -15.14
CA TYR A 381 -16.57 -3.20 -15.58
C TYR A 381 -15.39 -3.00 -14.63
N PHE A 382 -15.49 -3.65 -13.48
CA PHE A 382 -14.38 -3.84 -12.57
C PHE A 382 -13.38 -4.81 -13.22
N ASN A 383 -12.24 -4.29 -13.69
CA ASN A 383 -11.11 -5.16 -14.03
C ASN A 383 -10.45 -5.58 -12.71
N ASP A 384 -10.87 -6.74 -12.20
CA ASP A 384 -10.30 -7.31 -10.98
C ASP A 384 -8.78 -7.43 -11.09
N GLU A 385 -8.10 -7.01 -10.02
CA GLU A 385 -6.68 -7.31 -9.87
C GLU A 385 -6.47 -8.84 -9.80
N ILE A 386 -5.74 -9.39 -10.77
CA ILE A 386 -5.48 -10.84 -10.88
C ILE A 386 -4.60 -11.33 -9.72
N LEU A 387 -3.72 -10.47 -9.21
CA LEU A 387 -2.78 -10.76 -8.12
C LEU A 387 -3.12 -9.89 -6.90
N ARG A 388 -4.22 -10.22 -6.21
CA ARG A 388 -4.60 -9.60 -4.93
C ARG A 388 -3.69 -10.05 -3.80
#